data_AF-A0A947AFI4-F1
#
_entry.id   AF-A0A947AFI4-F1
#
_cell.length_a   1.000
_cell.length_b   1.000
_cell.length_c   1.000
_cell.angle_alpha   90.00
_cell.angle_beta   90.00
_cell.angle_gamma   90.00
#
_symmetry.space_group_name_H-M   'P 1'
#
loop_
_entity.id
_entity.type
_entity.pdbx_description
1 polymer ?
#
loop_
_entity_poly.entity_id
_entity_poly.type
_entity_poly.pdbx_seq_one_letter_code
_entity_poly.pdbx_strand_id
1 'polypeptide(L)'
;MLTQFLQDFIKKESSAGILLIIVTILALILENTFMTVFYTSFLHTPVEIRFGDLQIAKPLLLWVNDGLMAVFFFVIGLEIKREVKEGHLSSLSQITLPGIAAIGGMVVP
;
A
#
# COMPACT_ATOMS: atom_id res chain seq x y z
N MET A 1 8.00 -28.20 9.41
CA MET A 1 8.32 -27.27 10.52
C MET A 1 8.32 -25.80 10.08
N LEU A 2 9.26 -25.34 9.25
CA LEU A 2 9.32 -23.91 8.85
C LEU A 2 8.06 -23.43 8.10
N THR A 3 7.53 -24.27 7.20
CA THR A 3 6.31 -23.98 6.44
C THR A 3 5.06 -23.89 7.31
N GLN A 4 4.94 -24.73 8.36
CA GLN A 4 3.83 -24.66 9.32
C GLN A 4 3.92 -23.39 10.16
N PHE A 5 5.11 -23.03 10.63
CA PHE A 5 5.33 -21.77 11.34
C PHE A 5 4.95 -20.55 10.50
N LEU A 6 5.33 -20.51 9.21
CA LEU A 6 4.97 -19.43 8.30
C LEU A 6 3.45 -19.34 8.08
N GLN A 7 2.77 -20.47 7.93
CA GLN A 7 1.31 -20.50 7.79
C GLN A 7 0.60 -20.00 9.06
N ASP A 8 1.04 -20.43 10.23
CA ASP A 8 0.46 -20.00 11.51
C ASP A 8 0.78 -18.55 11.83
N PHE A 9 1.91 -18.04 11.35
CA PHE A 9 2.25 -16.63 11.44
C PHE A 9 1.35 -15.78 10.54
N ILE A 10 1.20 -16.14 9.25
CA ILE A 10 0.37 -15.40 8.28
C ILE A 10 -1.11 -15.34 8.70
N LYS A 11 -1.61 -16.35 9.41
CA LYS A 11 -3.00 -16.37 9.94
C LYS A 11 -3.27 -15.36 11.05
N LYS A 12 -2.24 -14.76 11.67
CA LYS A 12 -2.43 -13.76 12.72
C LYS A 12 -2.69 -12.38 12.10
N GLU A 13 -3.70 -11.67 12.59
CA GLU A 13 -4.01 -10.30 12.13
C GLU A 13 -2.82 -9.34 12.31
N SER A 14 -2.01 -9.53 13.37
CA SER A 14 -0.82 -8.71 13.63
C SER A 14 0.38 -8.98 12.71
N SER A 15 0.37 -10.09 11.95
CA SER A 15 1.50 -10.49 11.12
C SER A 15 1.79 -9.51 10.00
N ALA A 16 0.76 -8.92 9.39
CA ALA A 16 0.88 -7.91 8.36
C ALA A 16 1.57 -6.64 8.89
N GLY A 17 1.20 -6.19 10.10
CA GLY A 17 1.82 -5.04 10.75
C GLY A 17 3.30 -5.28 11.09
N ILE A 18 3.64 -6.46 11.62
CA ILE A 18 5.04 -6.82 11.91
C ILE A 18 5.87 -6.85 10.63
N LEU A 19 5.35 -7.46 9.57
CA LEU A 19 6.04 -7.52 8.28
C LEU A 19 6.27 -6.12 7.71
N LEU A 20 5.28 -5.23 7.79
CA LEU A 20 5.40 -3.84 7.35
C LEU A 20 6.54 -3.12 8.07
N ILE A 21 6.62 -3.26 9.40
CA ILE A 21 7.70 -2.66 10.20
C ILE A 21 9.07 -3.21 9.78
N ILE A 22 9.19 -4.53 9.61
CA ILE A 22 10.45 -5.15 9.19
C ILE A 22 10.89 -4.61 7.82
N VAL A 23 9.99 -4.58 6.83
CA VAL A 23 10.29 -4.06 5.49
C VAL A 23 10.67 -2.57 5.55
N THR A 24 9.99 -1.78 6.39
CA THR A 24 10.30 -0.36 6.59
C THR A 24 11.70 -0.17 7.17
N ILE A 25 12.06 -0.93 8.20
CA ILE A 25 13.40 -0.89 8.80
C ILE A 25 14.46 -1.28 7.76
N LEU A 26 14.20 -2.33 6.97
CA LEU A 26 15.12 -2.73 5.89
C LEU A 26 15.28 -1.62 4.85
N ALA A 27 14.20 -0.97 4.43
CA ALA A 27 14.26 0.16 3.50
C ALA A 27 15.08 1.32 4.07
N LEU A 28 14.88 1.67 5.35
CA LEU A 28 15.67 2.71 6.04
C LEU A 28 17.17 2.33 6.11
N ILE A 29 17.50 1.08 6.41
CA ILE A 29 18.88 0.60 6.43
C ILE A 29 19.51 0.71 5.03
N LEU A 30 18.81 0.28 3.98
CA LEU A 30 19.32 0.37 2.60
C LEU A 30 19.56 1.81 2.17
N GLU A 31 18.66 2.73 2.53
CA GLU A 31 18.73 4.14 2.16
C GLU A 31 19.77 4.95 2.96
N ASN A 32 20.15 4.51 4.16
CA ASN A 32 21.07 5.24 5.06
C ASN A 32 22.46 4.60 5.18
N THR A 33 22.81 3.64 4.32
CA THR A 33 24.12 2.95 4.35
C THR A 33 24.88 3.12 3.03
N PHE A 34 26.05 2.48 2.87
CA PHE A 34 26.79 2.53 1.59
C PHE A 34 26.01 1.95 0.39
N MET A 35 24.90 1.25 0.65
CA MET A 35 24.02 0.69 -0.37
C MET A 35 23.04 1.70 -0.99
N THR A 36 22.95 2.94 -0.48
CA THR A 36 22.01 3.97 -1.00
C THR A 36 22.17 4.19 -2.49
N VAL A 37 23.40 4.26 -3.01
CA VAL A 37 23.63 4.50 -4.45
C VAL A 37 23.06 3.37 -5.29
N PHE A 38 23.25 2.12 -4.87
CA PHE A 38 22.69 0.96 -5.57
C PHE A 38 21.16 0.92 -5.48
N TYR A 39 20.62 1.14 -4.28
CA TYR A 39 19.18 1.13 -4.01
C TYR A 39 18.44 2.23 -4.78
N THR A 40 18.93 3.47 -4.70
CA THR A 40 18.36 4.61 -5.43
C THR A 40 18.49 4.43 -6.94
N SER A 41 19.64 3.99 -7.45
CA SER A 41 19.82 3.73 -8.89
C SER A 41 18.86 2.64 -9.39
N PHE A 42 18.68 1.57 -8.61
CA PHE A 42 17.71 0.52 -8.92
C PHE A 42 16.28 1.09 -9.01
N LEU A 43 15.85 1.85 -8.02
CA LEU A 43 14.52 2.49 -8.01
C LEU A 43 14.33 3.52 -9.13
N HIS A 44 15.40 4.20 -9.55
CA HIS A 44 15.38 5.20 -10.61
C HIS A 44 15.63 4.62 -12.01
N THR A 45 15.78 3.30 -12.13
CA THR A 45 15.96 2.63 -13.43
C THR A 45 14.84 3.05 -14.38
N PRO A 46 15.15 3.63 -15.55
CA PRO A 46 14.12 4.02 -16.51
C PRO A 46 13.45 2.76 -17.06
N VAL A 47 12.14 2.65 -16.89
CA VAL A 47 11.34 1.57 -17.45
C VAL A 47 10.32 2.17 -18.41
N GLU A 48 10.38 1.70 -19.64
CA GLU A 48 9.58 2.22 -20.74
C GLU A 48 8.73 1.12 -21.34
N ILE A 49 7.44 1.43 -21.55
CA ILE A 49 6.51 0.58 -22.27
C ILE A 49 5.96 1.38 -23.45
N ARG A 50 6.04 0.79 -24.65
CA ARG A 50 5.58 1.41 -25.90
C ARG A 50 4.58 0.52 -26.61
N PHE A 51 3.46 1.09 -27.03
CA PHE A 51 2.46 0.46 -27.87
C PHE A 51 2.05 1.41 -29.00
N GLY A 52 2.66 1.27 -30.18
CA GLY A 52 2.49 2.23 -31.27
C GLY A 52 3.02 3.61 -30.87
N ASP A 53 2.17 4.64 -30.99
CA ASP A 53 2.48 6.02 -30.60
C ASP A 53 2.36 6.26 -29.08
N LEU A 54 1.73 5.34 -28.34
CA LEU A 54 1.65 5.43 -26.89
C LEU A 54 3.01 5.07 -26.28
N GLN A 55 3.64 6.04 -25.64
CA GLN A 55 4.92 5.88 -24.95
C GLN A 55 4.76 6.30 -23.49
N ILE A 56 5.00 5.37 -22.57
CA ILE A 56 5.02 5.64 -21.13
C ILE A 56 6.42 5.31 -20.64
N ALA A 57 7.19 6.35 -20.35
CA ALA A 57 8.52 6.26 -19.76
C ALA A 57 8.49 6.84 -18.35
N LYS A 58 8.74 6.01 -17.35
CA LYS A 58 8.84 6.46 -15.95
C LYS A 58 9.83 5.59 -15.16
N PRO A 59 10.44 6.12 -14.09
CA PRO A 59 11.30 5.33 -13.22
C PRO A 59 10.59 4.10 -12.66
N LEU A 60 11.35 3.04 -12.37
CA LEU A 60 10.85 1.80 -11.79
C LEU A 60 10.01 2.05 -10.53
N LEU A 61 10.42 2.99 -9.68
CA LEU A 61 9.69 3.39 -8.48
C LEU A 61 8.23 3.79 -8.78
N LEU A 62 8.00 4.55 -9.85
CA LEU A 62 6.64 4.99 -10.21
C LEU A 62 5.79 3.85 -10.77
N TRP A 63 6.39 2.89 -11.49
CA TRP A 63 5.69 1.66 -11.89
C TRP A 63 5.25 0.83 -10.69
N VAL A 64 6.14 0.64 -9.73
CA VAL A 64 5.86 -0.12 -8.51
C VAL A 64 4.80 0.59 -7.68
N ASN A 65 4.91 1.90 -7.48
CA ASN A 65 3.92 2.69 -6.74
C ASN A 65 2.55 2.60 -7.38
N ASP A 66 2.43 2.88 -8.68
CA ASP A 66 1.13 2.85 -9.35
C ASP A 66 0.52 1.43 -9.36
N GLY A 67 1.35 0.41 -9.59
CA GLY A 67 0.89 -0.98 -9.59
C GLY A 67 0.42 -1.47 -8.23
N LEU A 68 1.25 -1.28 -7.18
CA LEU A 68 0.89 -1.72 -5.83
C LEU A 68 -0.27 -0.90 -5.26
N MET A 69 -0.30 0.42 -5.49
CA MET A 69 -1.39 1.28 -5.04
C MET A 69 -2.70 0.93 -5.75
N ALA A 70 -2.67 0.57 -7.05
CA ALA A 70 -3.87 0.11 -7.74
C ALA A 70 -4.47 -1.14 -7.08
N VAL A 71 -3.63 -2.12 -6.71
CA VAL A 71 -4.09 -3.33 -5.98
C VAL A 71 -4.61 -2.97 -4.59
N PHE A 72 -3.89 -2.13 -3.84
CA PHE A 72 -4.29 -1.69 -2.51
C PHE A 72 -5.65 -0.99 -2.52
N PHE A 73 -5.81 0.03 -3.37
CA PHE A 73 -7.06 0.79 -3.48
C PHE A 73 -8.19 -0.04 -4.06
N PHE A 74 -7.90 -1.04 -4.90
CA PHE A 74 -8.93 -1.97 -5.35
C PHE A 74 -9.53 -2.76 -4.18
N VAL A 75 -8.68 -3.34 -3.31
CA VAL A 75 -9.14 -4.06 -2.11
C VAL A 75 -9.89 -3.13 -1.16
N ILE A 76 -9.35 -1.95 -0.88
CA ILE A 76 -10.02 -0.94 -0.05
C ILE A 76 -11.35 -0.52 -0.66
N GLY A 77 -11.43 -0.33 -1.98
CA GLY A 77 -12.67 0.02 -2.67
C GLY A 77 -13.74 -1.07 -2.56
N LEU A 78 -13.35 -2.35 -2.64
CA LEU A 78 -14.26 -3.47 -2.39
C LEU A 78 -14.75 -3.50 -0.94
N GLU A 79 -13.88 -3.22 0.01
CA GLU A 79 -14.22 -3.18 1.42
C GLU A 79 -15.17 -2.02 1.75
N ILE A 80 -14.91 -0.82 1.21
CA ILE A 80 -15.82 0.32 1.35
C ILE A 80 -17.17 -0.01 0.72
N LYS A 81 -17.19 -0.63 -0.47
CA LYS A 81 -18.43 -1.08 -1.10
C LYS A 81 -19.21 -2.07 -0.22
N ARG A 82 -18.50 -2.99 0.46
CA ARG A 82 -19.11 -3.93 1.43
C ARG A 82 -19.72 -3.17 2.61
N GLU A 83 -18.98 -2.25 3.22
CA GLU A 83 -19.45 -1.44 4.36
C GLU A 83 -20.63 -0.53 4.01
N VAL A 84 -20.66 0.02 2.79
CA VAL A 84 -21.77 0.85 2.29
C VAL A 84 -23.03 0.01 2.01
N LYS A 85 -22.89 -1.25 1.61
CA LYS A 85 -24.05 -2.10 1.33
C LYS A 85 -24.65 -2.73 2.58
N GLU A 86 -23.80 -3.26 3.45
CA GLU A 86 -24.22 -4.17 4.53
C GLU A 86 -23.56 -3.85 5.88
N GLY A 87 -22.66 -2.88 5.93
CA GLY A 87 -21.89 -2.56 7.13
C GLY A 87 -22.27 -1.22 7.78
N HIS A 88 -21.28 -0.61 8.42
CA HIS A 88 -21.43 0.58 9.26
C HIS A 88 -21.58 1.88 8.44
N LEU A 89 -21.43 1.81 7.12
CA LEU A 89 -21.64 2.95 6.22
C LEU A 89 -22.98 2.85 5.48
N SER A 90 -23.79 1.85 5.79
CA SER A 90 -25.04 1.56 5.07
C SER A 90 -26.19 2.53 5.35
N SER A 91 -26.15 3.25 6.47
CA SER A 91 -27.17 4.22 6.83
C SER A 91 -26.59 5.60 7.15
N LEU A 92 -27.39 6.65 6.88
CA LEU A 92 -27.02 8.03 7.15
C LEU A 92 -26.69 8.27 8.63
N SER A 93 -27.39 7.62 9.55
CA SER A 93 -27.10 7.76 10.98
C SER A 93 -25.74 7.17 11.35
N GLN A 94 -25.32 6.05 10.74
CA GLN A 94 -24.05 5.40 11.06
C GLN A 94 -22.84 6.05 10.39
N ILE A 95 -23.00 6.60 9.17
CA ILE A 95 -21.90 7.25 8.43
C ILE A 95 -21.54 8.64 8.98
N THR A 96 -22.47 9.34 9.65
CA THR A 96 -22.25 10.73 10.10
C THR A 96 -21.07 10.88 11.04
N LEU A 97 -20.97 10.03 12.08
CA LEU A 97 -19.87 10.12 13.05
C LEU A 97 -18.50 9.78 12.41
N PRO A 98 -18.30 8.63 11.73
CA PRO A 98 -17.04 8.34 11.04
C PRO A 98 -16.71 9.37 9.95
N GLY A 99 -17.72 9.85 9.22
CA GLY A 99 -17.55 10.83 8.15
C GLY A 99 -17.06 12.18 8.67
N ILE A 100 -17.67 12.72 9.72
CA ILE A 100 -17.23 13.97 10.36
C ILE A 100 -15.85 13.78 11.00
N ALA A 101 -15.62 12.65 11.68
CA ALA A 101 -14.31 12.36 12.28
C ALA A 101 -13.20 12.28 11.22
N ALA A 102 -13.46 11.64 10.08
CA ALA A 102 -12.52 11.57 8.96
C ALA A 102 -12.27 12.94 8.31
N ILE A 103 -13.31 13.74 8.10
CA ILE A 103 -13.16 15.11 7.55
C ILE A 103 -12.36 15.97 8.53
N GLY A 104 -12.69 15.96 9.82
CA GLY A 104 -11.95 16.68 10.85
C GLY A 104 -10.49 16.24 10.90
N GLY A 105 -10.26 14.92 10.88
CA GLY A 105 -8.93 14.32 10.79
C GLY A 105 -8.26 14.41 9.41
N MET A 106 -8.83 15.10 8.42
CA MET A 106 -8.19 15.44 7.14
C MET A 106 -7.95 16.96 7.02
N VAL A 107 -8.85 17.77 7.60
CA VAL A 107 -8.79 19.24 7.55
C VAL A 107 -7.86 19.82 8.62
N VAL A 108 -7.82 19.21 9.81
CA VAL A 108 -6.99 19.66 10.96
C VAL A 108 -5.53 19.16 10.98
N PRO A 109 -5.18 17.94 10.51
CA PRO A 109 -3.81 17.41 10.59
C PRO A 109 -2.72 18.35 10.10
#